data_AF-A0A7W5Z4R1-F1
#
_entry.id   AF-A0A7W5Z4R1-F1
#
_cell.length_a   1.000
_cell.length_b   1.000
_cell.length_c   1.000
_cell.angle_alpha   90.00
_cell.angle_beta   90.00
_cell.angle_gamma   90.00
#
_symmetry.space_group_name_H-M   'P 1'
#
loop_
_entity.id
_entity.type
_entity.pdbx_description
1 polymer ?
#
loop_
_entity_poly.entity_id
_entity_poly.type
_entity_poly.pdbx_seq_one_letter_code
_entity_poly.pdbx_strand_id
1 'polypeptide(L)'
;MIIDHNESGDIHGVMDEKRAALFYLKEAFAEARLDGLDDDCIAHAALFAAFHSLVEVYGEDAVADFAERLPDRLRSGCFSSRPRH
;
A
#
# COMPACT_ATOMS: atom_id res chain seq x y z
N MET A 1 42.95 -5.03 -9.12
CA MET A 1 41.70 -5.32 -9.86
C MET A 1 40.56 -5.07 -8.88
N ILE A 2 40.04 -3.84 -8.85
CA ILE A 2 38.84 -3.50 -8.08
C ILE A 2 37.77 -3.31 -9.15
N ILE A 3 37.02 -4.37 -9.41
CA ILE A 3 35.78 -4.29 -10.17
C ILE A 3 34.67 -4.67 -9.21
N ASP A 4 33.94 -3.63 -8.80
CA ASP A 4 32.49 -3.57 -8.69
C ASP A 4 31.75 -4.70 -7.97
N HIS A 5 31.28 -4.44 -6.74
CA HIS A 5 30.18 -5.16 -6.11
C HIS A 5 29.13 -4.16 -5.58
N ASN A 6 28.35 -3.64 -6.53
CA ASN A 6 26.89 -3.82 -6.52
C ASN A 6 26.07 -3.02 -5.50
N GLU A 7 25.71 -1.79 -5.87
CA GLU A 7 24.55 -1.04 -5.31
C GLU A 7 23.18 -1.65 -5.72
N SER A 8 23.14 -2.79 -6.43
CA SER A 8 21.90 -3.44 -6.89
C SER A 8 21.18 -4.30 -5.83
N GLY A 9 21.64 -4.30 -4.57
CA GLY A 9 21.08 -5.09 -3.47
C GLY A 9 19.83 -4.51 -2.80
N ASP A 10 19.56 -3.21 -2.99
CA ASP A 10 18.55 -2.49 -2.20
C ASP A 10 17.12 -2.61 -2.79
N ILE A 11 17.02 -2.66 -4.12
CA ILE A 11 15.73 -2.78 -4.83
C ILE A 11 15.02 -4.12 -4.59
N HIS A 12 15.78 -5.21 -4.38
CA HIS A 12 15.20 -6.52 -4.05
C HIS A 12 14.73 -6.57 -2.58
N GLY A 13 15.51 -6.00 -1.64
CA GLY A 13 15.13 -5.90 -0.23
C GLY A 13 13.86 -5.08 -0.02
N VAL A 14 13.74 -3.92 -0.68
CA VAL A 14 12.54 -3.07 -0.58
C VAL A 14 11.30 -3.75 -1.18
N MET A 15 11.46 -4.55 -2.25
CA MET A 15 10.34 -5.30 -2.83
C MET A 15 9.88 -6.42 -1.89
N ASP A 16 10.83 -7.08 -1.22
CA ASP A 16 10.55 -8.13 -0.23
C ASP A 16 9.89 -7.56 1.03
N GLU A 17 10.36 -6.41 1.54
CA GLU A 17 9.75 -5.70 2.66
C GLU A 17 8.31 -5.28 2.36
N LYS A 18 8.07 -4.65 1.20
CA LYS A 18 6.72 -4.26 0.77
C LYS A 18 5.80 -5.47 0.64
N ARG A 19 6.30 -6.58 0.12
CA ARG A 19 5.53 -7.83 -0.04
C ARG A 19 5.22 -8.47 1.31
N ALA A 20 6.17 -8.46 2.25
CA ALA A 20 5.98 -8.94 3.61
C ALA A 20 4.94 -8.09 4.35
N ALA A 21 5.04 -6.76 4.30
CA ALA A 21 4.06 -5.85 4.91
C ALA A 21 2.65 -6.09 4.37
N LEU A 22 2.52 -6.26 3.04
CA LEU A 22 1.23 -6.59 2.43
C LEU A 22 0.70 -7.95 2.87
N PHE A 23 1.56 -8.94 3.08
CA PHE A 23 1.16 -10.24 3.61
C PHE A 23 0.60 -10.09 5.03
N TYR A 24 1.32 -9.41 5.93
CA TYR A 24 0.82 -9.16 7.29
C TYR A 24 -0.52 -8.42 7.31
N LEU A 25 -0.69 -7.41 6.44
CA LEU A 25 -1.95 -6.69 6.34
C LEU A 25 -3.10 -7.59 5.86
N LYS A 26 -2.83 -8.50 4.91
CA LYS A 26 -3.84 -9.45 4.42
C LYS A 26 -4.28 -10.44 5.50
N GLU A 27 -3.34 -10.92 6.30
CA GLU A 27 -3.66 -11.80 7.43
C GLU A 27 -4.51 -11.05 8.47
N ALA A 28 -4.14 -9.82 8.83
CA ALA A 28 -4.94 -8.98 9.73
C ALA A 28 -6.37 -8.74 9.20
N PHE A 29 -6.54 -8.55 7.89
CA PHE A 29 -7.86 -8.46 7.27
C PHE A 29 -8.63 -9.78 7.35
N ALA A 30 -7.96 -10.92 7.19
CA ALA A 30 -8.58 -12.23 7.31
C ALA A 30 -9.06 -12.50 8.74
N GLU A 31 -8.24 -12.16 9.73
CA GLU A 31 -8.61 -12.23 11.16
C GLU A 31 -9.80 -11.32 11.47
N ALA A 32 -9.78 -10.06 11.03
CA ALA A 32 -10.87 -9.14 11.25
C ALA A 32 -12.21 -9.65 10.66
N ARG A 33 -12.19 -10.29 9.49
CA ARG A 33 -13.38 -10.96 8.93
C ARG A 33 -13.87 -12.12 9.79
N LEU A 34 -12.95 -12.91 10.36
CA LEU A 34 -13.31 -14.02 11.26
C LEU A 34 -13.98 -13.51 12.54
N ASP A 35 -13.59 -12.32 13.01
CA ASP A 35 -14.22 -11.63 14.14
C ASP A 35 -15.61 -11.05 13.80
N GLY A 36 -16.05 -11.14 12.54
CA GLY A 36 -17.35 -10.67 12.07
C GLY A 36 -17.39 -9.19 11.72
N LEU A 37 -16.24 -8.54 11.54
CA LEU A 37 -16.18 -7.18 11.03
C LEU A 37 -16.52 -7.17 9.53
N ASP A 38 -17.25 -6.13 9.13
CA ASP A 38 -17.63 -5.92 7.74
C ASP A 38 -16.43 -5.52 6.88
N ASP A 39 -16.33 -6.07 5.67
CA ASP A 39 -15.20 -5.86 4.77
C ASP A 39 -15.03 -4.37 4.40
N ASP A 40 -16.13 -3.63 4.24
CA ASP A 40 -16.09 -2.20 3.93
C ASP A 40 -15.54 -1.40 5.12
N CYS A 41 -15.92 -1.77 6.35
CA CYS A 41 -15.39 -1.17 7.58
C CYS A 41 -13.88 -1.42 7.72
N ILE A 42 -13.41 -2.64 7.47
CA ILE A 42 -11.99 -3.00 7.54
C ILE A 42 -11.21 -2.20 6.47
N ALA A 43 -11.73 -2.11 5.25
CA ALA A 43 -11.10 -1.37 4.16
C ALA A 43 -10.96 0.12 4.49
N HIS A 44 -12.01 0.76 5.03
CA HIS A 44 -11.96 2.15 5.45
C HIS A 44 -10.96 2.38 6.59
N ALA A 45 -10.93 1.50 7.60
CA ALA A 45 -9.98 1.59 8.70
C ALA A 45 -8.53 1.49 8.22
N ALA A 46 -8.25 0.57 7.29
CA ALA A 46 -6.92 0.42 6.72
C ALA A 46 -6.51 1.62 5.86
N LEU A 47 -7.44 2.18 5.10
CA LEU A 47 -7.20 3.40 4.32
C LEU A 47 -6.86 4.58 5.24
N PHE A 48 -7.60 4.73 6.33
CA PHE A 48 -7.32 5.73 7.35
C PHE A 48 -5.93 5.54 7.97
N ALA A 49 -5.60 4.31 8.40
CA ALA A 49 -4.29 4.00 8.97
C ALA A 49 -3.15 4.27 7.98
N ALA A 50 -3.34 3.90 6.70
CA ALA A 50 -2.37 4.16 5.65
C ALA A 50 -2.13 5.67 5.46
N PHE A 51 -3.19 6.47 5.36
CA PHE A 51 -3.04 7.92 5.24
C PHE A 51 -2.45 8.56 6.49
N HIS A 52 -2.84 8.11 7.69
CA HIS A 52 -2.27 8.58 8.94
C HIS A 52 -0.75 8.39 8.97
N SER A 53 -0.25 7.19 8.66
CA SER A 53 1.18 6.94 8.60
C SER A 53 1.90 7.76 7.53
N LEU A 54 1.26 8.01 6.38
CA LEU A 54 1.83 8.89 5.37
C LEU A 54 1.92 10.34 5.85
N VAL A 55 0.90 10.83 6.56
CA VAL A 55 0.89 12.20 7.12
C VAL A 55 1.93 12.34 8.22
N GLU A 56 2.10 11.34 9.09
CA GLU A 56 3.15 11.36 10.12
C GLU A 56 4.56 11.44 9.54
N VAL A 57 4.80 10.81 8.38
CA VAL A 57 6.13 10.75 7.76
C VAL A 57 6.39 11.95 6.84
N TYR A 58 5.39 12.38 6.07
CA TYR A 58 5.56 13.35 4.98
C TYR A 58 4.83 14.68 5.20
N GLY A 59 3.90 14.76 6.16
CA GLY A 59 3.06 15.93 6.42
C GLY A 59 1.75 15.95 5.60
N GLU A 60 0.79 16.75 6.06
CA GLU A 60 -0.56 16.80 5.48
C GLU A 60 -0.57 17.29 4.02
N ASP A 61 0.17 18.35 3.70
CA ASP A 61 0.21 18.93 2.35
C ASP A 61 0.74 17.94 1.31
N ALA A 62 1.83 17.22 1.64
CA ALA A 62 2.42 16.23 0.74
C ALA A 62 1.48 15.04 0.48
N VAL A 63 0.69 14.64 1.48
CA VAL A 63 -0.31 13.58 1.35
C VAL A 63 -1.54 14.06 0.59
N ALA A 64 -1.94 15.32 0.75
CA ALA A 64 -3.01 15.92 -0.03
C ALA A 64 -2.66 15.92 -1.53
N ASP A 65 -1.46 16.40 -1.90
CA ASP A 65 -0.96 16.36 -3.28
C ASP A 65 -0.91 14.94 -3.85
N PHE A 66 -0.53 13.96 -3.02
CA PHE A 66 -0.58 12.55 -3.41
C PHE A 66 -2.02 12.07 -3.65
N ALA A 67 -2.94 12.45 -2.77
CA ALA A 67 -4.34 12.04 -2.81
C ALA A 67 -5.11 12.65 -4.00
N GLU A 68 -4.76 13.85 -4.45
CA GLU A 68 -5.34 14.47 -5.66
C GLU A 68 -5.18 13.59 -6.91
N ARG A 69 -4.12 12.78 -6.96
CA ARG A 69 -3.83 11.88 -8.09
C ARG A 69 -4.51 10.52 -7.96
N LEU A 70 -5.11 10.21 -6.82
CA LEU A 70 -5.78 8.91 -6.59
C LEU A 70 -7.02 8.69 -7.45
N PRO A 71 -7.97 9.65 -7.58
CA PRO A 71 -9.17 9.46 -8.39
C PRO A 71 -8.85 9.08 -9.84
N ASP A 72 -7.82 9.70 -10.42
CA ASP A 72 -7.40 9.40 -11.79
C ASP A 72 -6.80 7.99 -11.93
N ARG A 73 -6.03 7.54 -10.92
CA ARG A 73 -5.50 6.16 -10.85
C ARG A 73 -6.60 5.12 -10.61
N LEU A 74 -7.63 5.46 -9.84
CA LEU A 74 -8.81 4.62 -9.64
C LEU A 74 -9.60 4.46 -10.94
N ARG A 75 -9.85 5.57 -11.64
CA ARG A 75 -10.57 5.57 -12.93
C ARG A 75 -9.80 4.86 -14.05
N SER A 76 -8.46 5.00 -14.07
CA SER A 76 -7.63 4.30 -15.06
C SER A 76 -7.74 2.78 -14.92
N GLY A 77 -8.15 2.27 -13.76
CA GLY A 77 -8.34 0.85 -13.49
C GLY A 77 -7.09 0.17 -12.91
N CYS A 78 -6.10 0.94 -12.42
CA CYS A 78 -4.90 0.39 -11.78
C CYS A 78 -5.20 -0.51 -10.57
N PHE A 79 -6.39 -0.42 -9.98
CA PHE A 79 -6.83 -1.21 -8.83
C PHE A 79 -7.95 -2.21 -9.15
N SER A 80 -8.42 -2.26 -10.41
CA SER A 80 -9.45 -3.22 -10.83
C SER A 80 -8.79 -4.53 -11.27
N SER A 81 -9.16 -5.64 -10.63
CA SER A 81 -8.76 -6.99 -11.05
C SER A 81 -9.60 -7.54 -12.21
N ARG A 82 -10.68 -6.85 -12.61
CA ARG A 82 -11.50 -7.21 -13.77
C ARG A 82 -11.06 -6.43 -15.02
N PRO A 83 -10.78 -7.09 -16.15
CA PRO A 83 -10.79 -6.41 -17.43
C PRO A 83 -12.21 -5.87 -17.65
N ARG A 84 -12.34 -4.56 -17.86
CA ARG A 84 -13.61 -3.95 -18.27
C ARG A 84 -13.97 -4.55 -19.63
N HIS A 85 -15.06 -5.31 -19.68
CA HIS A 85 -15.66 -5.85 -20.89
C HIS A 85 -16.90 -5.05 -21.26
#